data_AF-Q5FVA0-F1
#
_entry.id   AF-Q5FVA0-F1
#
_cell.length_a   1.000
_cell.length_b   1.000
_cell.length_c   1.000
_cell.angle_alpha   90.00
_cell.angle_beta   90.00
_cell.angle_gamma   90.00
#
_symmetry.space_group_name_H-M   'P 1'
#
loop_
_entity.id
_entity.type
_entity.pdbx_description
1 polymer ?
#
loop_
_entity_poly.entity_id
_entity_poly.type
_entity_poly.pdbx_seq_one_letter_code
_entity_poly.pdbx_strand_id
1 'polypeptide(L)'
;MGAYLSQPNTDKSSGQGGGHRLSYGYSAMQGWRVSMEDAHNCIPELDSETAMFSVYDGHGGEEVALYCAKYLPEVIKSQKAYKDGKLQKALEDAFLAIDQKLTQEEVIKELAQMAGRPINDHDCGKEKVADEDDVDKEEAALLHEEATMTISTRGTRTFPQRNR
;
A
#
# COMPACT_ATOMS: atom_id res chain seq x y z
N MET A 1 -2.95 20.52 15.41
CA MET A 1 -1.96 19.48 15.78
C MET A 1 -1.44 18.91 14.47
N GLY A 2 -0.12 18.82 14.30
CA GLY A 2 0.48 18.32 13.06
C GLY A 2 0.34 16.80 12.90
N ALA A 3 0.95 16.23 11.87
CA ALA A 3 0.90 14.80 11.54
C ALA A 3 1.60 13.86 12.56
N TYR A 4 2.07 14.39 13.69
CA TYR A 4 2.91 13.68 14.65
C TYR A 4 2.31 13.67 16.07
N LEU A 5 2.46 12.53 16.75
CA LEU A 5 2.18 12.34 18.16
C LEU A 5 3.25 13.01 19.04
N SER A 6 2.92 13.26 20.31
CA SER A 6 3.88 13.76 21.31
C SER A 6 4.95 12.73 21.71
N GLN A 7 4.65 11.45 21.52
CA GLN A 7 5.53 10.31 21.72
C GLN A 7 5.19 9.21 20.71
N PRO A 8 6.14 8.37 20.29
CA PRO A 8 5.86 7.33 19.33
C PRO A 8 4.98 6.25 19.95
N ASN A 9 3.99 5.78 19.20
CA ASN A 9 3.37 4.50 19.47
C ASN A 9 4.36 3.39 19.10
N THR A 10 4.82 2.65 20.11
CA THR A 10 5.81 1.58 19.95
C THR A 10 5.21 0.18 19.94
N ASP A 11 3.88 0.08 20.01
CA ASP A 11 3.17 -1.19 19.95
C ASP A 11 3.44 -1.87 18.60
N LYS A 12 3.84 -3.15 18.69
CA LYS A 12 4.16 -3.97 17.53
C LYS A 12 3.01 -4.90 17.21
N SER A 13 2.49 -4.80 16.00
CA SER A 13 1.69 -5.87 15.41
C SER A 13 2.64 -6.83 14.69
N SER A 14 3.02 -7.90 15.38
CA SER A 14 3.91 -8.93 14.83
C SER A 14 3.17 -10.22 14.61
N GLY A 15 3.56 -10.94 13.57
CA GLY A 15 3.03 -12.26 13.26
C GLY A 15 4.07 -13.09 12.55
N GLN A 16 3.82 -14.39 12.50
CA GLN A 16 4.66 -15.33 11.80
C GLN A 16 3.81 -16.47 11.25
N GLY A 17 4.35 -17.17 10.26
CA GLY A 17 3.70 -18.31 9.67
C GLY A 17 4.60 -19.03 8.70
N GLY A 18 4.01 -19.93 7.94
CA GLY A 18 4.71 -20.67 6.91
C GLY A 18 3.76 -21.56 6.14
N GLY A 19 4.24 -22.03 4.99
CA GLY A 19 3.64 -23.09 4.20
C GLY A 19 4.60 -24.26 4.08
N HIS A 20 4.33 -25.16 3.14
CA HIS A 20 5.16 -26.36 2.97
C HIS A 20 6.63 -26.07 2.59
N ARG A 21 6.89 -24.94 1.92
CA ARG A 21 8.21 -24.63 1.33
C ARG A 21 8.93 -23.44 1.98
N LEU A 22 8.23 -22.63 2.76
CA LEU A 22 8.73 -21.33 3.22
C LEU A 22 8.12 -20.95 4.57
N SER A 23 8.86 -20.17 5.34
CA SER A 23 8.43 -19.56 6.59
C SER A 23 8.59 -18.05 6.51
N TYR A 24 7.75 -17.31 7.21
CA TYR A 24 7.78 -15.85 7.23
C TYR A 24 7.53 -15.31 8.64
N GLY A 25 7.98 -14.07 8.84
CA GLY A 25 7.64 -13.24 9.99
C GLY A 25 7.45 -11.81 9.52
N TYR A 26 6.57 -11.08 10.19
CA TYR A 26 6.35 -9.65 9.96
C TYR A 26 6.23 -8.90 11.27
N SER A 27 6.48 -7.59 11.22
CA SER A 27 6.18 -6.67 12.30
C SER A 27 5.83 -5.31 11.72
N ALA A 28 4.71 -4.75 12.15
CA ALA A 28 4.28 -3.40 11.82
C ALA A 28 4.24 -2.53 13.09
N MET A 29 4.46 -1.22 12.94
CA MET A 29 4.45 -0.24 14.03
C MET A 29 4.13 1.15 13.50
N GLN A 30 3.17 1.83 14.13
CA GLN A 30 2.75 3.18 13.76
C GLN A 30 3.84 4.25 13.99
N GLY A 31 4.60 4.14 15.09
CA GLY A 31 5.64 5.10 15.42
C GLY A 31 5.07 6.48 15.73
N TRP A 32 5.62 7.51 15.10
CA TRP A 32 5.30 8.91 15.42
C TRP A 32 4.05 9.44 14.71
N ARG A 33 3.53 8.72 13.71
CA ARG A 33 2.36 9.16 12.94
C ARG A 33 1.09 9.09 13.80
N VAL A 34 0.11 9.92 13.49
CA VAL A 34 -1.19 9.93 14.18
C VAL A 34 -2.06 8.71 13.82
N SER A 35 -1.90 8.19 12.60
CA SER A 35 -2.56 7.03 12.01
C SER A 35 -1.52 6.00 11.55
N MET A 36 -1.91 4.73 11.52
CA MET A 36 -1.16 3.65 10.87
C MET A 36 -1.79 3.44 9.50
N GLU A 37 -1.10 3.85 8.44
CA GLU A 37 -1.65 3.80 7.06
C GLU A 37 -1.11 2.61 6.26
N ASP A 38 -0.09 1.90 6.76
CA ASP A 38 0.43 0.72 6.08
C ASP A 38 -0.48 -0.51 6.26
N ALA A 39 -0.55 -1.32 5.21
CA ALA A 39 -1.14 -2.65 5.23
C ALA A 39 -0.13 -3.68 4.68
N HIS A 40 -0.41 -4.97 4.85
CA HIS A 40 0.45 -6.02 4.30
C HIS A 40 -0.31 -7.32 4.03
N ASN A 41 0.29 -8.17 3.21
CA ASN A 41 -0.11 -9.56 3.03
C ASN A 41 1.05 -10.50 3.30
N CYS A 42 0.74 -11.64 3.92
CA CYS A 42 1.64 -12.76 4.06
C CYS A 42 0.91 -14.05 3.68
N ILE A 43 0.94 -14.39 2.38
CA ILE A 43 0.20 -15.52 1.80
C ILE A 43 1.23 -16.56 1.35
N PRO A 44 1.58 -17.53 2.21
CA PRO A 44 2.63 -18.50 1.90
C PRO A 44 2.24 -19.50 0.81
N GLU A 45 0.94 -19.63 0.52
CA GLU A 45 0.37 -20.51 -0.49
C GLU A 45 -0.71 -19.70 -1.25
N LEU A 46 -0.28 -18.89 -2.22
CA LEU A 46 -1.21 -18.14 -3.09
C LEU A 46 -1.90 -19.10 -4.06
N ASP A 47 -1.14 -20.06 -4.59
CA ASP A 47 -1.60 -21.22 -5.34
C ASP A 47 -0.68 -22.43 -5.02
N SER A 48 -0.73 -23.49 -5.84
CA SER A 48 0.09 -24.68 -5.64
C SER A 48 1.60 -24.44 -5.77
N GLU A 49 2.03 -23.39 -6.46
CA GLU A 49 3.44 -23.17 -6.83
C GLU A 49 3.99 -21.81 -6.38
N THR A 50 3.15 -20.87 -5.96
CA THR A 50 3.51 -19.48 -5.68
C THR A 50 3.08 -19.03 -4.29
N ALA A 51 3.79 -18.03 -3.79
CA ALA A 51 3.50 -17.34 -2.55
C ALA A 51 3.53 -15.83 -2.81
N MET A 52 2.77 -15.07 -2.03
CA MET A 52 2.69 -13.63 -2.16
C MET A 52 2.90 -12.94 -0.82
N PHE A 53 3.84 -12.00 -0.84
CA PHE A 53 4.14 -11.11 0.27
C PHE A 53 4.13 -9.70 -0.26
N SER A 54 3.47 -8.79 0.44
CA SER A 54 3.31 -7.41 -0.03
C SER A 54 3.18 -6.47 1.15
N VAL A 55 3.72 -5.27 1.00
CA VAL A 55 3.59 -4.15 1.95
C VAL A 55 3.03 -2.99 1.15
N TYR A 56 2.01 -2.35 1.69
CA TYR A 56 1.32 -1.22 1.09
C TYR A 56 1.50 -0.04 2.04
N ASP A 57 2.15 1.03 1.58
CA ASP A 57 2.38 2.26 2.35
C ASP A 57 1.28 3.26 1.95
N GLY A 58 0.31 3.46 2.84
CA GLY A 58 -0.78 4.41 2.60
C GLY A 58 -0.33 5.86 2.82
N HIS A 59 -0.94 6.78 2.07
CA HIS A 59 -0.70 8.21 2.23
C HIS A 59 -2.01 8.97 2.12
N GLY A 60 -2.37 9.71 3.17
CA GLY A 60 -3.61 10.49 3.20
C GLY A 60 -4.84 9.65 3.59
N GLY A 61 -4.62 8.43 4.08
CA GLY A 61 -5.66 7.47 4.44
C GLY A 61 -5.17 6.02 4.34
N GLU A 62 -5.75 5.13 5.14
CA GLU A 62 -5.40 3.69 5.15
C GLU A 62 -6.26 2.87 4.19
N GLU A 63 -7.37 3.43 3.69
CA GLU A 63 -8.41 2.69 2.98
C GLU A 63 -7.92 1.99 1.71
N VAL A 64 -7.08 2.66 0.90
CA VAL A 64 -6.55 2.08 -0.35
C VAL A 64 -5.50 1.01 -0.04
N ALA A 65 -4.66 1.22 0.98
CA ALA A 65 -3.67 0.22 1.40
C ALA A 65 -4.37 -1.06 1.90
N LEU A 66 -5.41 -0.92 2.73
CA LEU A 66 -6.24 -2.03 3.21
C LEU A 66 -7.00 -2.71 2.06
N TYR A 67 -7.55 -1.93 1.11
CA TYR A 67 -8.25 -2.46 -0.06
C TYR A 67 -7.31 -3.29 -0.95
N CYS A 68 -6.10 -2.79 -1.21
CA CYS A 68 -5.06 -3.52 -1.92
C CYS A 68 -4.70 -4.83 -1.20
N ALA A 69 -4.50 -4.78 0.12
CA ALA A 69 -4.23 -5.99 0.91
C ALA A 69 -5.37 -7.02 0.85
N LYS A 70 -6.62 -6.57 0.72
CA LYS A 70 -7.79 -7.46 0.66
C LYS A 70 -7.99 -8.08 -0.72
N TYR A 71 -7.80 -7.31 -1.80
CA TYR A 71 -8.26 -7.69 -3.14
C TYR A 71 -7.17 -7.93 -4.16
N LEU A 72 -5.97 -7.35 -4.02
CA LEU A 72 -4.89 -7.51 -4.99
C LEU A 72 -4.50 -8.98 -5.24
N PRO A 73 -4.42 -9.87 -4.23
CA PRO A 73 -4.11 -11.29 -4.46
C PRO A 73 -5.09 -11.98 -5.41
N GLU A 74 -6.39 -11.71 -5.27
CA GLU A 74 -7.42 -12.27 -6.16
C GLU A 74 -7.39 -11.63 -7.55
N VAL A 75 -7.15 -10.31 -7.62
CA VAL A 75 -6.99 -9.60 -8.89
C VAL A 75 -5.84 -10.17 -9.70
N ILE A 76 -4.69 -10.45 -9.08
CA ILE A 76 -3.53 -11.10 -9.73
C ILE A 76 -3.94 -12.47 -10.29
N LYS A 77 -4.55 -13.33 -9.48
CA LYS A 77 -4.98 -14.68 -9.90
C LYS A 77 -6.00 -14.67 -11.05
N SER A 78 -6.83 -13.63 -11.10
CA SER A 78 -7.84 -13.49 -12.16
C SER A 78 -7.24 -13.15 -13.53
N GLN A 79 -6.03 -12.58 -13.58
CA GLN A 79 -5.41 -12.14 -14.83
C GLN A 79 -5.12 -13.31 -15.76
N LYS A 80 -5.39 -13.10 -17.05
CA LYS A 80 -5.07 -14.11 -18.07
C LYS A 80 -3.56 -14.39 -18.11
N ALA A 81 -2.74 -13.34 -18.01
CA ALA A 81 -1.30 -13.47 -17.99
C ALA A 81 -0.79 -14.33 -16.81
N TYR A 82 -1.47 -14.30 -15.66
CA TYR A 82 -1.13 -15.14 -14.51
C TYR A 82 -1.37 -16.62 -14.83
N LYS A 83 -2.53 -16.94 -15.39
CA LYS A 83 -2.91 -18.31 -15.81
C LYS A 83 -2.01 -18.85 -16.93
N ASP A 84 -1.47 -17.97 -17.76
CA ASP A 84 -0.50 -18.30 -18.81
C ASP A 84 0.95 -18.40 -18.27
N GLY A 85 1.18 -18.25 -16.96
CA GLY A 85 2.49 -18.29 -16.32
C GLY A 85 3.37 -17.05 -16.55
N LYS A 86 2.82 -15.97 -17.12
CA LYS A 86 3.53 -14.72 -17.43
C LYS A 86 3.42 -13.75 -16.25
N LEU A 87 4.12 -14.05 -15.16
CA LEU A 87 3.99 -13.33 -13.89
C LEU A 87 4.24 -11.81 -13.99
N GLN A 88 5.27 -11.37 -14.72
CA GLN A 88 5.55 -9.94 -14.87
C GLN A 88 4.35 -9.20 -15.46
N LYS A 89 3.85 -9.68 -16.59
CA LYS A 89 2.68 -9.08 -17.25
C LYS A 89 1.41 -9.21 -16.39
N ALA A 90 1.27 -10.30 -15.65
CA ALA A 90 0.16 -10.48 -14.72
C ALA A 90 0.13 -9.42 -13.62
N LEU A 91 1.30 -9.04 -13.08
CA LEU A 91 1.40 -7.98 -12.10
C LEU A 91 1.07 -6.62 -12.74
N GLU A 92 1.66 -6.30 -13.89
CA GLU A 92 1.35 -5.06 -14.62
C GLU A 92 -0.17 -4.93 -14.90
N ASP A 93 -0.79 -5.97 -15.46
CA ASP A 93 -2.23 -6.01 -15.74
C ASP A 93 -3.07 -5.92 -14.43
N ALA A 94 -2.62 -6.55 -13.34
CA ALA A 94 -3.33 -6.53 -12.06
C ALA A 94 -3.30 -5.15 -11.38
N PHE A 95 -2.17 -4.44 -11.43
CA PHE A 95 -2.06 -3.09 -10.87
C PHE A 95 -2.96 -2.11 -11.63
N LEU A 96 -3.00 -2.19 -12.96
CA LEU A 96 -3.93 -1.38 -13.76
C LEU A 96 -5.40 -1.76 -13.47
N ALA A 97 -5.69 -3.05 -13.31
CA ALA A 97 -7.05 -3.51 -13.06
C ALA A 97 -7.56 -3.09 -11.67
N ILE A 98 -6.72 -3.13 -10.63
CA ILE A 98 -7.13 -2.69 -9.29
C ILE A 98 -7.31 -1.18 -9.25
N ASP A 99 -6.45 -0.42 -9.92
CA ASP A 99 -6.55 1.04 -10.01
C ASP A 99 -7.86 1.48 -10.70
N GLN A 100 -8.21 0.83 -11.82
CA GLN A 100 -9.49 1.04 -12.49
C GLN A 100 -10.69 0.72 -11.58
N LYS A 101 -10.59 -0.29 -10.71
CA LYS A 101 -11.66 -0.60 -9.75
C LYS A 101 -11.86 0.49 -8.71
N LEU A 102 -10.81 1.18 -8.27
CA LEU A 102 -10.92 2.27 -7.29
C LEU A 102 -11.79 3.43 -7.79
N THR A 103 -11.92 3.58 -9.11
CA THR A 103 -12.80 4.60 -9.72
C THR A 103 -14.28 4.23 -9.76
N GLN A 104 -14.66 3.01 -9.39
CA GLN A 104 -16.05 2.54 -9.43
C GLN A 104 -16.80 3.02 -8.18
N GLU A 105 -18.04 3.49 -8.35
CA GLU A 105 -18.87 4.01 -7.25
C GLU A 105 -19.06 3.01 -6.10
N GLU A 106 -19.14 1.72 -6.42
CA GLU A 106 -19.29 0.63 -5.46
C GLU A 106 -18.05 0.51 -4.56
N VAL A 107 -16.86 0.63 -5.17
CA VAL A 107 -15.58 0.57 -4.47
C VAL A 107 -15.36 1.85 -3.67
N ILE A 108 -15.70 3.02 -4.21
CA ILE A 108 -15.63 4.29 -3.48
C ILE A 108 -16.48 4.23 -2.19
N LYS A 109 -17.67 3.63 -2.25
CA LYS A 109 -18.50 3.40 -1.06
C LYS A 109 -17.84 2.46 -0.06
N GLU A 110 -17.21 1.37 -0.53
CA GLU A 110 -16.45 0.48 0.35
C GLU A 110 -15.27 1.21 1.01
N LEU A 111 -14.50 1.99 0.25
CA LEU A 111 -13.38 2.79 0.77
C LEU A 111 -13.83 3.79 1.83
N ALA A 112 -14.98 4.46 1.61
CA ALA A 112 -15.55 5.36 2.60
C ALA A 112 -15.93 4.65 3.91
N GLN A 113 -16.44 3.41 3.82
CA GLN A 113 -16.72 2.58 4.99
C GLN A 113 -15.43 2.15 5.70
N MET A 114 -14.39 1.78 4.95
CA MET A 114 -13.08 1.41 5.50
C MET A 114 -12.42 2.59 6.21
N ALA A 115 -12.54 3.81 5.67
CA ALA A 115 -12.06 5.05 6.29
C ALA A 115 -12.87 5.48 7.52
N GLY A 116 -13.93 4.76 7.90
CA GLY A 116 -14.79 5.11 9.04
C GLY A 116 -15.55 6.43 8.88
N ARG A 117 -15.69 6.94 7.65
CA ARG A 117 -16.42 8.18 7.36
C ARG A 117 -17.93 7.90 7.35
N PRO A 118 -18.78 8.72 8.00
CA PRO A 118 -20.23 8.54 7.94
C PRO A 118 -20.70 8.80 6.50
N ILE A 119 -21.35 7.80 5.90
CA ILE A 119 -21.98 7.93 4.58
C ILE A 119 -23.23 8.79 4.74
N ASN A 120 -23.14 10.07 4.39
CA ASN A 120 -24.32 10.88 4.14
C ASN A 120 -24.70 10.73 2.67
N ASP A 121 -25.87 10.15 2.40
CA ASP A 121 -26.43 9.91 1.05
C ASP A 121 -26.61 11.19 0.19
N HIS A 122 -26.27 12.37 0.73
CA HIS A 122 -26.49 13.67 0.12
C HIS A 122 -25.22 14.33 -0.47
N ASP A 123 -24.06 13.67 -0.42
CA ASP A 123 -22.80 14.22 -0.94
C ASP A 123 -22.13 13.33 -2.00
N CYS A 124 -22.92 12.55 -2.74
CA CYS A 124 -22.42 11.78 -3.87
C CYS A 124 -22.39 12.62 -5.16
N GLY A 125 -21.68 13.76 -5.15
CA GLY A 125 -21.52 14.51 -6.40
C GLY A 125 -20.81 15.86 -6.42
N LYS A 126 -20.31 16.41 -5.29
CA LYS A 126 -19.59 17.69 -5.32
C LYS A 126 -18.44 17.82 -4.32
N GLU A 127 -17.64 16.77 -4.13
CA GLU A 127 -16.23 17.04 -3.87
C GLU A 127 -15.57 17.17 -5.23
N LYS A 128 -15.25 18.41 -5.61
CA LYS A 128 -14.24 18.62 -6.64
C LYS A 128 -13.02 17.87 -6.13
N VAL A 129 -12.56 16.88 -6.91
CA VAL A 129 -11.18 16.40 -6.84
C VAL A 129 -10.34 17.66 -6.72
N ALA A 130 -9.71 17.85 -5.57
CA ALA A 130 -8.69 18.88 -5.47
C ALA A 130 -7.70 18.54 -6.60
N ASP A 131 -7.37 19.52 -7.42
CA ASP A 131 -6.27 19.38 -8.37
C ASP A 131 -5.01 19.09 -7.52
N GLU A 132 -4.70 17.80 -7.29
CA GLU A 132 -3.46 17.34 -6.65
C GLU A 132 -2.34 17.16 -7.69
N ASP A 133 -2.28 18.09 -8.66
CA ASP A 133 -1.20 18.18 -9.65
C ASP A 133 -0.05 19.09 -9.14
N ASP A 134 0.33 18.96 -7.87
CA ASP A 134 1.57 19.53 -7.33
C ASP A 134 2.40 18.44 -6.63
N VAL A 135 2.59 17.28 -7.28
CA VAL A 135 3.77 16.47 -6.98
C VAL A 135 4.96 17.24 -7.53
N ASP A 136 5.67 17.96 -6.64
CA ASP A 136 6.89 18.67 -6.99
C ASP A 136 7.79 17.73 -7.81
N LYS A 137 8.12 18.15 -9.03
CA LYS A 137 8.90 17.36 -10.00
C LYS A 137 10.23 16.86 -9.42
N GLU A 138 10.70 17.51 -8.37
CA GLU A 138 11.86 17.10 -7.56
C GLU A 138 11.59 15.87 -6.71
N GLU A 139 10.42 15.73 -6.07
CA GLU A 139 10.10 14.59 -5.21
C GLU A 139 9.92 13.30 -6.04
N ALA A 140 9.23 13.40 -7.18
CA ALA A 140 9.13 12.29 -8.13
C ALA A 140 10.50 11.86 -8.69
N ALA A 141 11.41 12.82 -8.91
CA ALA A 141 12.77 12.54 -9.36
C ALA A 141 13.62 11.86 -8.26
N LEU A 142 13.47 12.29 -7.00
CA LEU A 142 14.14 11.68 -5.86
C LEU A 142 13.69 10.23 -5.62
N LEU A 143 12.39 9.95 -5.76
CA LEU A 143 11.85 8.59 -5.66
C LEU A 143 12.37 7.68 -6.79
N HIS A 144 12.46 8.20 -8.02
CA HIS A 144 13.02 7.45 -9.14
C HIS A 144 14.51 7.17 -8.97
N GLU A 145 15.28 8.14 -8.48
CA GLU A 145 16.69 7.96 -8.15
C GLU A 145 16.85 6.91 -7.05
N GLU A 146 16.07 6.99 -5.96
CA GLU A 146 16.14 5.99 -4.89
C GLU A 146 15.79 4.59 -5.40
N ALA A 147 14.73 4.46 -6.19
CA ALA A 147 14.27 3.19 -6.76
C ALA A 147 15.32 2.51 -7.66
N THR A 148 16.17 3.28 -8.33
CA THR A 148 17.20 2.76 -9.26
C THR A 148 18.57 2.56 -8.61
N MET A 149 18.78 3.02 -7.38
CA MET A 149 20.03 2.81 -6.66
C MET A 149 20.22 1.37 -6.17
N THR A 150 21.47 0.89 -6.24
CA THR A 150 21.86 -0.42 -5.72
C THR A 150 21.84 -0.44 -4.19
N ILE A 151 21.54 -1.61 -3.59
CA ILE A 151 21.45 -1.82 -2.13
C ILE A 151 22.69 -1.32 -1.37
N SER A 152 23.89 -1.48 -1.94
CA SER A 152 25.14 -1.02 -1.32
C SER A 152 25.20 0.50 -1.18
N THR A 153 24.50 1.25 -2.02
CA THR A 153 24.58 2.70 -2.08
C THR A 153 23.55 3.35 -1.14
N ARG A 154 22.36 2.75 -0.96
CA ARG A 154 21.36 3.22 0.02
C ARG A 154 21.86 3.17 1.47
N GLY A 155 22.68 2.18 1.82
CA GLY A 155 23.23 2.03 3.17
C GLY A 155 24.20 3.14 3.64
N THR A 156 24.60 4.05 2.75
CA THR A 156 25.60 5.10 3.06
C THR A 156 25.03 6.52 3.14
N ARG A 157 23.76 6.75 2.72
CA ARG A 157 23.10 8.06 2.87
C ARG A 157 22.53 8.19 4.28
N THR A 158 23.21 8.94 5.14
CA THR A 158 22.65 9.45 6.40
C THR A 158 21.66 10.58 6.08
N PHE A 159 20.40 10.45 6.52
CA PHE A 159 19.42 11.53 6.48
C PHE A 159 20.00 12.80 7.14
N PRO A 160 19.86 13.99 6.53
CA PRO A 160 20.31 15.22 7.15
C PRO A 160 19.44 15.46 8.40
N GLN A 161 20.07 15.49 9.58
CA GLN A 161 19.43 15.97 10.79
C GLN A 161 19.00 17.43 10.55
N ARG A 162 17.70 17.68 10.41
CA ARG A 162 17.17 19.04 10.52
C ARG A 162 17.37 19.50 11.96
N ASN A 163 18.27 20.47 12.13
CA ASN A 163 18.52 21.15 13.40
C ASN A 163 17.21 21.77 13.93
N ARG A 164 17.09 21.71 15.26
CA ARG A 164 15.99 22.23 16.08
C ARG A 164 15.69 23.71 15.82
#